data_AF-F0EP44-F1
#
_entry.id   AF-F0EP44-F1
#
_cell.length_a   1.000
_cell.length_b   1.000
_cell.length_c   1.000
_cell.angle_alpha   90.00
_cell.angle_beta   90.00
_cell.angle_gamma   90.00
#
_symmetry.space_group_name_H-M   'P 1'
#
loop_
_entity.id
_entity.type
_entity.pdbx_description
1 polymer ?
#
loop_
_entity_poly.entity_id
_entity_poly.type
_entity_poly.pdbx_seq_one_letter_code
_entity_poly.pdbx_strand_id
1 'polypeptide(L)'
;MTNQKGRQFFVLDETMSVGKTFDSRPAMLEQGKRIVCQRCGSSHHKTSVLLPIGCYYCPTCIRYGRITSDGQLVIQQTDLPAFDHKIVWPGVLTSFQQKISQQLVANCRQKKSSLVWSVTGSGKTEMIFETIRHVRQEGGRVAIVSPRIDVCRELFPRIQQAFPQEESLLLYGKSEEPYRYTTILIATTHQLLHFYRSFQLIVVDEIDAFPY
;
A
#
# COMPACT_ATOMS: atom_id res chain seq x y z
N MET A 1 10.83 -8.30 17.26
CA MET A 1 10.04 -7.56 16.26
C MET A 1 10.84 -7.40 14.96
N THR A 2 11.26 -8.50 14.31
CA THR A 2 12.43 -8.44 13.40
C THR A 2 12.12 -8.41 11.89
N ASN A 3 10.86 -8.31 11.44
CA ASN A 3 10.58 -8.15 10.00
C ASN A 3 9.29 -7.39 9.69
N GLN A 4 9.19 -6.15 10.20
CA GLN A 4 8.00 -5.30 10.02
C GLN A 4 8.27 -4.05 9.17
N LYS A 5 9.37 -4.07 8.42
CA LYS A 5 9.79 -3.01 7.48
C LYS A 5 8.64 -2.54 6.59
N GLY A 6 8.52 -1.22 6.44
CA GLY A 6 7.48 -0.57 5.63
C GLY A 6 6.08 -0.57 6.26
N ARG A 7 5.80 -1.37 7.29
CA ARG A 7 4.52 -1.26 8.00
C ARG A 7 4.59 -0.16 9.07
N GLN A 8 3.41 0.39 9.37
CA GLN A 8 3.20 1.31 10.48
C GLN A 8 2.53 0.59 11.66
N PHE A 9 2.93 0.94 12.88
CA PHE A 9 2.45 0.35 14.13
C PHE A 9 2.03 1.42 15.10
N PHE A 10 0.99 1.15 15.88
CA PHE A 10 0.60 2.03 16.97
C PHE A 10 1.35 1.64 18.24
N VAL A 11 1.92 2.64 18.91
CA VAL A 11 2.68 2.50 20.14
C VAL A 11 2.24 3.62 21.08
N LEU A 12 2.00 3.29 22.35
CA LEU A 12 1.66 4.30 23.37
C LEU A 12 2.91 5.10 23.72
N ASP A 13 2.77 6.40 23.99
CA ASP A 13 3.90 7.30 24.23
C ASP A 13 4.81 6.79 25.38
N GLU A 14 4.22 6.20 26.43
CA GLU A 14 4.92 5.64 27.60
C GLU A 14 5.84 4.45 27.28
N THR A 15 5.66 3.82 26.12
CA THR A 15 6.39 2.60 25.72
C THR A 15 7.54 2.87 24.74
N MET A 16 7.84 4.13 24.44
CA MET A 16 8.85 4.49 23.43
C MET A 16 10.29 4.43 23.96
N SER A 17 10.94 3.27 23.80
CA SER A 17 12.41 3.12 23.79
C SER A 17 12.90 2.83 22.36
N VAL A 18 12.56 3.73 21.43
CA VAL A 18 12.77 3.48 20.01
C VAL A 18 14.17 3.95 19.61
N GLY A 19 15.06 2.99 19.32
CA GLY A 19 16.37 3.27 18.72
C GLY A 19 16.26 3.99 17.38
N LYS A 20 17.35 4.61 16.93
CA LYS A 20 17.45 5.56 15.78
C LYS A 20 16.91 5.11 14.40
N THR A 21 16.35 3.91 14.25
CA THR A 21 15.94 3.33 12.94
C THR A 21 14.44 3.41 12.63
N PHE A 22 13.66 4.14 13.42
CA PHE A 22 12.23 4.26 13.20
C PHE A 22 11.79 5.72 13.14
N ASP A 23 10.96 6.03 12.15
CA ASP A 23 10.23 7.29 12.09
C ASP A 23 8.95 7.17 12.91
N SER A 24 8.55 8.24 13.58
CA SER A 24 7.29 8.28 14.34
C SER A 24 6.49 9.54 14.03
N ARG A 25 5.17 9.44 14.15
CA ARG A 25 4.25 10.58 14.03
C ARG A 25 3.04 10.39 14.94
N PRO A 26 2.35 11.47 15.37
CA PRO A 26 1.16 11.34 16.20
C PRO A 26 0.12 10.43 15.55
N ALA A 27 -0.55 9.58 16.31
CA ALA A 27 -1.60 8.73 15.75
C ALA A 27 -2.83 9.54 15.29
N MET A 28 -3.04 10.73 15.86
CA MET A 28 -4.15 11.63 15.53
C MET A 28 -3.73 13.10 15.54
N LEU A 29 -4.46 13.93 14.80
CA LEU A 29 -4.29 15.39 14.76
C LEU A 29 -5.60 16.08 15.12
N GLU A 30 -5.54 17.05 16.01
CA GLU A 30 -6.70 17.87 16.34
C GLU A 30 -6.92 18.96 15.28
N GLN A 31 -8.18 19.13 14.86
CA GLN A 31 -8.62 20.18 13.93
C GLN A 31 -9.89 20.82 14.47
N GLY A 32 -9.72 21.80 15.37
CA GLY A 32 -10.83 22.48 16.06
C GLY A 32 -11.68 21.49 16.88
N LYS A 33 -12.96 21.35 16.49
CA LYS A 33 -13.92 20.42 17.12
C LYS A 33 -13.79 18.98 16.62
N ARG A 34 -12.90 18.72 15.67
CA ARG A 34 -12.68 17.41 15.07
C ARG A 34 -11.31 16.86 15.42
N ILE A 35 -11.17 15.55 15.27
CA ILE A 35 -9.91 14.83 15.35
C ILE A 35 -9.74 13.94 14.13
N VAL A 36 -8.56 13.98 13.52
CA VAL A 36 -8.22 13.27 12.29
C VAL A 36 -7.28 12.13 12.60
N CYS A 37 -7.65 10.91 12.20
CA CYS A 37 -6.83 9.72 12.30
C CYS A 37 -5.68 9.76 11.29
N GLN A 38 -4.42 9.68 11.73
CA GLN A 38 -3.26 9.64 10.82
C GLN A 38 -2.98 8.27 10.19
N ARG A 39 -3.73 7.22 10.57
CA ARG A 39 -3.64 5.89 9.92
C ARG A 39 -4.57 5.79 8.70
N CYS A 40 -5.86 6.08 8.89
CA CYS A 40 -6.88 5.93 7.84
C CYS A 40 -7.39 7.26 7.27
N GLY A 41 -7.01 8.41 7.82
CA GLY A 41 -7.43 9.72 7.34
C GLY A 41 -8.84 10.15 7.76
N SER A 42 -9.62 9.30 8.43
CA SER A 42 -10.99 9.65 8.84
C SER A 42 -11.00 10.78 9.87
N SER A 43 -12.01 11.64 9.77
CA SER A 43 -12.21 12.78 10.66
C SER A 43 -13.47 12.58 11.49
N HIS A 44 -13.36 12.68 12.82
CA HIS A 44 -14.46 12.46 13.76
C HIS A 44 -14.69 13.69 14.65
N HIS A 45 -15.91 13.89 15.13
CA HIS A 45 -16.16 14.91 16.16
C HIS A 45 -15.59 14.45 17.50
N LYS A 46 -14.85 15.32 18.19
CA LYS A 46 -14.19 15.00 19.47
C LYS A 46 -15.17 14.40 20.49
N THR A 47 -16.37 14.97 20.60
CA THR A 47 -17.43 14.49 21.52
C THR A 47 -17.93 13.07 21.22
N SER A 48 -17.87 12.62 19.96
CA SER A 48 -18.35 11.29 19.56
C SER A 48 -17.34 10.17 19.81
N VAL A 49 -16.07 10.52 20.02
CA VAL A 49 -14.97 9.53 20.12
C VAL A 49 -14.09 9.74 21.36
N LEU A 50 -14.53 10.56 22.31
CA LEU A 50 -13.86 10.79 23.57
C LEU A 50 -13.98 9.56 24.48
N LEU A 51 -12.86 9.08 25.00
CA LEU A 51 -12.79 8.01 25.99
C LEU A 51 -12.81 8.59 27.41
N PRO A 52 -13.20 7.79 28.43
CA PRO A 52 -13.21 8.23 29.83
C PRO A 52 -11.85 8.71 30.35
N ILE A 53 -10.75 8.23 29.76
CA ILE A 53 -9.38 8.61 30.09
C ILE A 53 -8.92 9.93 29.44
N GLY A 54 -9.83 10.63 28.74
CA GLY A 54 -9.55 11.95 28.15
C GLY A 54 -8.91 11.92 26.75
N CYS A 55 -8.53 10.74 26.23
CA CYS A 55 -8.03 10.58 24.87
C CYS A 55 -9.16 10.21 23.90
N TYR A 56 -8.87 10.28 22.60
CA TYR A 56 -9.83 9.96 21.54
C TYR A 56 -9.44 8.67 20.84
N TYR A 57 -10.41 7.87 20.38
CA TYR A 57 -10.15 6.69 19.55
C TYR A 57 -10.66 6.85 18.12
N CYS A 58 -10.16 6.05 17.19
CA CYS A 58 -10.68 6.02 15.81
C CYS A 58 -11.63 4.81 15.62
N PRO A 59 -12.94 5.03 15.44
CA PRO A 59 -13.89 3.96 15.15
C PRO A 59 -13.56 3.17 13.87
N THR A 60 -13.07 3.84 12.84
CA THR A 60 -12.72 3.21 11.55
C THR A 60 -11.54 2.24 11.69
N CYS A 61 -10.56 2.56 12.53
CA CYS A 61 -9.38 1.71 12.73
C CYS A 61 -9.58 0.56 13.71
N ILE A 62 -10.71 0.49 14.43
CA ILE A 62 -10.89 -0.48 15.53
C ILE A 62 -10.67 -1.93 15.09
N ARG A 63 -11.13 -2.28 13.88
CA ARG A 63 -10.99 -3.61 13.27
C ARG A 63 -9.57 -3.92 12.78
N TYR A 64 -8.74 -2.89 12.62
CA TYR A 64 -7.35 -2.97 12.15
C TYR A 64 -6.34 -2.75 13.28
N GLY A 65 -6.81 -2.82 14.53
CA GLY A 65 -6.06 -2.47 15.73
C GLY A 65 -6.39 -1.05 16.18
N ARG A 66 -6.98 -0.93 17.38
CA ARG A 66 -7.34 0.34 18.01
C ARG A 66 -6.13 1.28 18.00
N ILE A 67 -6.40 2.54 17.67
CA ILE A 67 -5.47 3.65 17.86
C ILE A 67 -6.16 4.73 18.68
N THR A 68 -5.37 5.45 19.45
CA THR A 68 -5.82 6.53 20.30
C THR A 68 -4.93 7.76 20.14
N SER A 69 -5.39 8.92 20.60
CA SER A 69 -4.69 10.20 20.43
C SER A 69 -3.44 10.35 21.34
N ASP A 70 -3.25 9.45 22.30
CA ASP A 70 -2.17 9.37 23.29
C ASP A 70 -1.03 8.42 22.87
N GLY A 71 -0.89 8.20 21.56
CA GLY A 71 0.20 7.38 21.04
C GLY A 71 0.67 7.81 19.66
N GLN A 72 1.72 7.15 19.20
CA GLN A 72 2.37 7.39 17.92
C GLN A 72 2.10 6.25 16.94
N LEU A 73 2.18 6.59 15.66
CA LEU A 73 2.38 5.66 14.56
C LEU A 73 3.87 5.62 14.22
N VAL A 74 4.47 4.45 14.45
CA VAL A 74 5.90 4.19 14.25
C VAL A 74 6.10 3.38 12.96
N ILE A 75 7.11 3.72 12.18
CA ILE A 75 7.45 3.09 10.90
C ILE A 75 8.92 2.74 10.90
N GLN A 76 9.22 1.53 10.45
CA GLN A 76 10.59 1.16 10.12
C GLN A 76 10.89 1.54 8.67
N GLN A 77 11.92 2.36 8.47
CA GLN A 77 12.36 2.74 7.14
C GLN A 77 12.77 1.52 6.31
N THR A 78 12.67 1.69 5.00
CA THR A 78 12.91 0.64 4.02
C THR A 78 13.89 1.12 2.97
N ASP A 79 14.95 0.35 2.77
CA ASP A 79 15.83 0.50 1.63
C ASP A 79 15.76 -0.80 0.83
N LEU A 80 15.48 -0.67 -0.46
CA LEU A 80 15.48 -1.77 -1.41
C LEU A 80 16.59 -1.52 -2.44
N PRO A 81 17.40 -2.54 -2.76
CA PRO A 81 18.35 -2.41 -3.85
C PRO A 81 17.59 -2.26 -5.18
N ALA A 82 18.16 -1.42 -6.04
CA ALA A 82 17.82 -1.37 -7.45
C ALA A 82 18.10 -2.74 -8.09
N PHE A 83 17.16 -3.21 -8.91
CA PHE A 83 17.33 -4.46 -9.65
C PHE A 83 16.60 -4.38 -10.98
N ASP A 84 17.31 -4.65 -12.08
CA ASP A 84 16.72 -4.75 -13.40
C ASP A 84 16.30 -6.19 -13.70
N HIS A 85 14.99 -6.45 -13.56
CA HIS A 85 14.41 -7.74 -13.84
C HIS A 85 13.92 -7.82 -15.28
N LYS A 86 14.19 -8.95 -15.94
CA LYS A 86 13.53 -9.26 -17.21
C LYS A 86 12.08 -9.66 -16.94
N ILE A 87 11.14 -9.02 -17.63
CA ILE A 87 9.73 -9.44 -17.63
C ILE A 87 9.63 -10.78 -18.36
N VAL A 88 9.03 -11.77 -17.71
CA VAL A 88 8.80 -13.12 -18.24
C VAL A 88 7.32 -13.30 -18.55
N TRP A 89 6.90 -12.85 -19.72
CA TRP A 89 5.54 -13.01 -20.20
C TRP A 89 5.56 -13.38 -21.68
N PRO A 90 4.98 -14.52 -22.09
CA PRO A 90 5.06 -15.00 -23.48
C PRO A 90 4.15 -14.24 -24.45
N GLY A 91 3.25 -13.39 -23.95
CA GLY A 91 2.36 -12.60 -24.78
C GLY A 91 3.04 -11.36 -25.37
N VAL A 92 2.32 -10.71 -26.28
CA VAL A 92 2.74 -9.45 -26.92
C VAL A 92 1.64 -8.42 -26.71
N LEU A 93 2.02 -7.22 -26.24
CA LEU A 93 1.08 -6.12 -26.13
C LEU A 93 0.60 -5.72 -27.53
N THR A 94 -0.69 -5.46 -27.68
CA THR A 94 -1.21 -4.80 -28.88
C THR A 94 -0.58 -3.42 -29.03
N SER A 95 -0.58 -2.86 -30.23
CA SER A 95 -0.05 -1.51 -30.49
C SER A 95 -0.68 -0.44 -29.60
N PHE A 96 -1.96 -0.60 -29.24
CA PHE A 96 -2.66 0.29 -28.32
C PHE A 96 -2.22 0.10 -26.86
N GLN A 97 -2.14 -1.15 -26.39
CA GLN A 97 -1.62 -1.48 -25.06
C GLN A 97 -0.17 -1.00 -24.87
N GLN A 98 0.66 -1.14 -25.90
CA GLN A 98 2.05 -0.70 -25.89
C GLN A 98 2.16 0.82 -25.69
N LYS A 99 1.32 1.61 -26.39
CA LYS A 99 1.26 3.06 -26.21
C LYS A 99 0.85 3.44 -24.79
N ILE A 100 -0.15 2.76 -24.22
CA ILE A 100 -0.57 2.98 -22.83
C ILE A 100 0.59 2.65 -21.87
N SER A 101 1.20 1.48 -22.01
CA SER A 101 2.33 1.04 -21.18
C SER A 101 3.49 2.06 -21.20
N GLN A 102 3.87 2.56 -22.38
CA GLN A 102 4.89 3.59 -22.53
C GLN A 102 4.51 4.90 -21.84
N GLN A 103 3.24 5.32 -21.96
CA GLN A 103 2.74 6.52 -21.30
C GLN A 103 2.73 6.39 -19.78
N LEU A 104 2.38 5.21 -19.25
CA LEU A 104 2.42 4.92 -17.82
C LEU A 104 3.84 5.02 -17.27
N VAL A 105 4.84 4.47 -17.97
CA VAL A 105 6.25 4.60 -17.61
C VAL A 105 6.67 6.08 -17.61
N ALA A 106 6.31 6.83 -18.65
CA ALA A 106 6.64 8.27 -18.74
C ALA A 106 6.01 9.08 -17.60
N ASN A 107 4.75 8.82 -17.28
CA ASN A 107 4.05 9.48 -16.17
C ASN A 107 4.65 9.09 -14.82
N CYS A 108 5.02 7.81 -14.64
CA CYS A 108 5.68 7.32 -13.42
C CYS A 108 7.00 8.05 -13.16
N ARG A 109 7.86 8.21 -14.20
CA ARG A 109 9.09 9.01 -14.13
C ARG A 109 8.85 10.45 -13.69
N GLN A 110 7.76 11.04 -14.17
CA GLN A 110 7.35 12.41 -13.83
C GLN A 110 6.57 12.50 -12.51
N LYS A 111 6.39 11.39 -11.78
CA LYS A 111 5.57 11.29 -10.56
C LYS A 111 4.13 11.78 -10.77
N LYS A 112 3.58 11.55 -11.95
CA LYS A 112 2.20 11.91 -12.34
C LYS A 112 1.25 10.73 -12.15
N SER A 113 0.16 10.96 -11.45
CA SER A 113 -0.95 10.00 -11.36
C SER A 113 -1.57 9.76 -12.74
N SER A 114 -1.97 8.51 -13.01
CA SER A 114 -2.55 8.09 -14.29
C SER A 114 -3.83 7.28 -14.06
N LEU A 115 -4.81 7.44 -14.95
CA LEU A 115 -6.03 6.62 -14.99
C LEU A 115 -6.04 5.85 -16.30
N VAL A 116 -6.10 4.51 -16.23
CA VAL A 116 -6.28 3.65 -17.40
C VAL A 116 -7.74 3.26 -17.47
N TRP A 117 -8.47 3.87 -18.41
CA TRP A 117 -9.86 3.53 -18.65
C TRP A 117 -9.97 2.43 -19.71
N SER A 118 -10.45 1.25 -19.32
CA SER A 118 -10.64 0.14 -20.26
C SER A 118 -11.70 -0.86 -19.82
N VAL A 119 -12.25 -1.59 -20.80
CA VAL A 119 -13.22 -2.67 -20.56
C VAL A 119 -12.59 -3.91 -19.91
N THR A 120 -13.41 -4.82 -19.41
CA THR A 120 -12.96 -6.13 -18.90
C THR A 120 -12.30 -6.93 -20.02
N GLY A 121 -11.30 -7.75 -19.67
CA GLY A 121 -10.57 -8.56 -20.66
C GLY A 121 -9.60 -7.79 -21.57
N SER A 122 -9.44 -6.47 -21.41
CA SER A 122 -8.55 -5.67 -22.25
C SER A 122 -7.04 -5.85 -21.97
N GLY A 123 -6.66 -6.78 -21.09
CA GLY A 123 -5.26 -6.98 -20.66
C GLY A 123 -4.67 -5.82 -19.87
N LYS A 124 -5.43 -5.23 -18.93
CA LYS A 124 -4.95 -4.11 -18.08
C LYS A 124 -3.67 -4.46 -17.31
N THR A 125 -3.60 -5.68 -16.81
CA THR A 125 -2.48 -6.18 -15.99
C THR A 125 -1.17 -6.19 -16.77
N GLU A 126 -1.19 -6.60 -18.04
CA GLU A 126 0.00 -6.64 -18.87
C GLU A 126 0.52 -5.24 -19.20
N MET A 127 -0.36 -4.24 -19.30
CA MET A 127 0.02 -2.85 -19.59
C MET A 127 0.88 -2.23 -18.47
N ILE A 128 0.77 -2.70 -17.22
CA ILE A 128 1.52 -2.14 -16.09
C ILE A 128 2.89 -2.78 -15.89
N PHE A 129 3.22 -3.89 -16.56
CA PHE A 129 4.46 -4.63 -16.31
C PHE A 129 5.73 -3.79 -16.51
N GLU A 130 5.81 -3.00 -17.59
CA GLU A 130 6.96 -2.11 -17.80
C GLU A 130 7.05 -1.00 -16.73
N THR A 131 5.90 -0.56 -16.19
CA THR A 131 5.89 0.43 -15.10
C THR A 131 6.39 -0.20 -13.80
N ILE A 132 6.01 -1.44 -13.50
CA ILE A 132 6.53 -2.21 -12.36
C ILE A 132 8.05 -2.39 -12.52
N ARG A 133 8.51 -2.87 -13.68
CA ARG A 133 9.94 -3.07 -13.95
C ARG A 133 10.72 -1.77 -13.76
N HIS A 134 10.22 -0.67 -14.30
CA HIS A 134 10.86 0.63 -14.17
C HIS A 134 11.02 1.06 -12.70
N VAL A 135 9.98 0.92 -11.88
CA VAL A 135 10.05 1.26 -10.45
C VAL A 135 11.05 0.35 -9.71
N ARG A 136 11.10 -0.93 -10.08
CA ARG A 136 12.01 -1.91 -9.48
C ARG A 136 13.48 -1.66 -9.86
N GLN A 137 13.73 -1.23 -11.10
CA GLN A 137 15.05 -0.76 -11.55
C GLN A 137 15.58 0.42 -10.72
N GLU A 138 14.69 1.27 -10.20
CA GLU A 138 15.06 2.40 -9.33
C GLU A 138 15.13 2.01 -7.84
N GLY A 139 14.93 0.73 -7.49
CA GLY A 139 14.89 0.26 -6.11
C GLY A 139 13.57 0.59 -5.39
N GLY A 140 12.54 1.05 -6.10
CA GLY A 140 11.24 1.36 -5.49
C GLY A 140 10.42 0.11 -5.20
N ARG A 141 9.49 0.18 -4.25
CA ARG A 141 8.53 -0.90 -3.92
C ARG A 141 7.20 -0.66 -4.63
N VAL A 142 6.55 -1.74 -5.04
CA VAL A 142 5.26 -1.69 -5.75
C VAL A 142 4.14 -2.33 -4.92
N ALA A 143 2.97 -1.69 -4.87
CA ALA A 143 1.73 -2.28 -4.41
C ALA A 143 0.73 -2.37 -5.57
N ILE A 144 0.06 -3.52 -5.69
CA ILE A 144 -1.08 -3.73 -6.59
C ILE A 144 -2.26 -4.09 -5.68
N VAL A 145 -3.32 -3.28 -5.71
CA VAL A 145 -4.43 -3.43 -4.79
C VAL A 145 -5.77 -3.46 -5.50
N SER A 146 -6.68 -4.27 -4.96
CA SER A 146 -8.08 -4.34 -5.39
C SER A 146 -8.98 -4.40 -4.15
N PRO A 147 -10.20 -3.85 -4.19
CA PRO A 147 -11.16 -4.06 -3.10
C PRO A 147 -11.55 -5.54 -2.93
N ARG A 148 -11.39 -6.35 -3.98
CA ARG A 148 -11.85 -7.74 -4.00
C ARG A 148 -10.71 -8.76 -3.82
N ILE A 149 -11.00 -9.78 -3.03
CA ILE A 149 -10.02 -10.84 -2.69
C ILE A 149 -9.78 -11.78 -3.87
N ASP A 150 -10.82 -12.12 -4.64
CA ASP A 150 -10.74 -12.99 -5.82
C ASP A 150 -9.82 -12.39 -6.89
N VAL A 151 -9.94 -11.09 -7.17
CA VAL A 151 -9.04 -10.37 -8.08
C VAL A 151 -7.59 -10.42 -7.59
N CYS A 152 -7.35 -10.15 -6.29
CA CYS A 152 -5.99 -10.23 -5.73
C CYS A 152 -5.38 -11.64 -5.89
N ARG A 153 -6.19 -12.69 -5.70
CA ARG A 153 -5.77 -14.09 -5.86
C ARG A 153 -5.49 -14.45 -7.32
N GLU A 154 -6.20 -13.86 -8.27
CA GLU A 154 -5.93 -14.02 -9.70
C GLU A 154 -4.64 -13.30 -10.13
N LEU A 155 -4.45 -12.06 -9.65
CA LEU A 155 -3.28 -11.25 -10.01
C LEU A 155 -1.98 -11.81 -9.45
N PHE A 156 -2.00 -12.36 -8.23
CA PHE A 156 -0.80 -12.85 -7.54
C PHE A 156 0.04 -13.85 -8.38
N PRO A 157 -0.49 -14.98 -8.86
CA PRO A 157 0.29 -15.92 -9.67
C PRO A 157 0.74 -15.32 -11.02
N ARG A 158 -0.07 -14.43 -11.62
CA ARG A 158 0.30 -13.74 -12.87
C ARG A 158 1.50 -12.83 -12.68
N ILE A 159 1.56 -12.11 -11.55
CA ILE A 159 2.70 -11.26 -11.20
C ILE A 159 3.93 -12.12 -10.88
N GLN A 160 3.78 -13.22 -10.15
CA GLN A 160 4.90 -14.15 -9.92
C GLN A 160 5.47 -14.72 -11.22
N GLN A 161 4.60 -15.06 -12.17
CA GLN A 161 5.04 -15.53 -13.48
C GLN A 161 5.78 -14.43 -14.26
N ALA A 162 5.26 -13.20 -14.26
CA ALA A 162 5.86 -12.08 -14.97
C ALA A 162 7.18 -11.59 -14.35
N PHE A 163 7.33 -11.72 -13.03
CA PHE A 163 8.48 -11.26 -12.25
C PHE A 163 9.03 -12.38 -11.35
N PRO A 164 9.53 -13.49 -11.90
CA PRO A 164 9.92 -14.67 -11.11
C PRO A 164 11.15 -14.44 -10.22
N GLN A 165 11.89 -13.35 -10.48
CA GLN A 165 13.06 -12.94 -9.70
C GLN A 165 12.71 -11.97 -8.56
N GLU A 166 11.46 -11.55 -8.45
CA GLU A 166 10.99 -10.63 -7.41
C GLU A 166 10.28 -11.40 -6.31
N GLU A 167 10.52 -11.02 -5.06
CA GLU A 167 9.69 -11.48 -3.98
C GLU A 167 8.34 -10.75 -4.01
N SER A 168 7.26 -11.52 -4.14
CA SER A 168 5.90 -11.00 -4.02
C SER A 168 5.18 -11.59 -2.80
N LEU A 169 4.29 -10.81 -2.19
CA LEU A 169 3.42 -11.25 -1.08
C LEU A 169 1.95 -10.95 -1.39
N LEU A 170 1.05 -11.85 -0.98
CA LEU A 170 -0.41 -11.66 -1.07
C LEU A 170 -1.03 -11.41 0.31
N LEU A 171 -1.58 -10.21 0.54
CA LEU A 171 -2.25 -9.84 1.79
C LEU A 171 -3.73 -9.54 1.63
N TYR A 172 -4.57 -10.22 2.40
CA TYR A 172 -5.98 -9.92 2.57
C TYR A 172 -6.41 -10.30 3.99
N GLY A 173 -7.62 -9.94 4.41
CA GLY A 173 -8.06 -10.08 5.80
C GLY A 173 -8.05 -11.51 6.37
N LYS A 174 -7.92 -12.53 5.53
CA LYS A 174 -7.80 -13.96 5.89
C LYS A 174 -6.54 -14.59 5.29
N SER A 175 -5.48 -13.81 5.01
CA SER A 175 -4.21 -14.37 4.55
C SER A 175 -3.63 -15.26 5.65
N GLU A 176 -3.23 -16.48 5.27
CA GLU A 176 -2.54 -17.42 6.16
C GLU A 176 -1.04 -17.13 6.22
N GLU A 177 -0.47 -16.58 5.15
CA GLU A 177 0.95 -16.20 5.10
C GLU A 177 1.22 -15.01 6.02
N PRO A 178 2.19 -15.10 6.96
CA PRO A 178 2.58 -13.99 7.80
C PRO A 178 3.24 -12.89 6.96
N TYR A 179 3.15 -11.65 7.45
CA TYR A 179 3.83 -10.54 6.77
C TYR A 179 5.34 -10.76 6.70
N ARG A 180 5.88 -10.62 5.50
CA ARG A 180 7.30 -10.45 5.22
C ARG A 180 7.51 -9.23 4.33
N TYR A 181 8.66 -8.58 4.48
CA TYR A 181 9.00 -7.47 3.62
C TYR A 181 9.35 -7.95 2.21
N THR A 182 8.59 -7.51 1.21
CA THR A 182 8.73 -7.89 -0.20
C THR A 182 8.80 -6.68 -1.11
N THR A 183 9.36 -6.84 -2.30
CA THR A 183 9.48 -5.78 -3.31
C THR A 183 8.15 -5.50 -4.01
N ILE A 184 7.33 -6.54 -4.19
CA ILE A 184 5.99 -6.43 -4.75
C ILE A 184 4.97 -6.91 -3.71
N LEU A 185 3.93 -6.11 -3.48
CA LEU A 185 2.78 -6.48 -2.65
C LEU A 185 1.53 -6.53 -3.51
N ILE A 186 0.79 -7.64 -3.45
CA ILE A 186 -0.58 -7.73 -3.95
C ILE A 186 -1.49 -7.78 -2.72
N ALA A 187 -2.47 -6.89 -2.62
CA ALA A 187 -3.28 -6.85 -1.40
C ALA A 187 -4.69 -6.29 -1.59
N THR A 188 -5.59 -6.61 -0.65
CA THR A 188 -6.83 -5.83 -0.59
C THR A 188 -6.53 -4.39 -0.18
N THR A 189 -7.28 -3.46 -0.73
CA THR A 189 -7.13 -2.01 -0.45
C THR A 189 -7.03 -1.66 1.04
N HIS A 190 -7.83 -2.29 1.90
CA HIS A 190 -7.80 -2.07 3.35
C HIS A 190 -6.44 -2.43 4.00
N GLN A 191 -5.66 -3.33 3.40
CA GLN A 191 -4.32 -3.66 3.90
C GLN A 191 -3.36 -2.49 3.83
N LEU A 192 -3.59 -1.51 2.93
CA LEU A 192 -2.77 -0.31 2.83
C LEU A 192 -2.76 0.53 4.12
N LEU A 193 -3.79 0.41 4.96
CA LEU A 193 -3.84 1.06 6.28
C LEU A 193 -2.70 0.62 7.21
N HIS A 194 -2.06 -0.51 6.93
CA HIS A 194 -0.90 -0.99 7.67
C HIS A 194 0.44 -0.47 7.15
N PHE A 195 0.46 0.32 6.08
CA PHE A 195 1.67 0.86 5.46
C PHE A 195 1.65 2.39 5.47
N TYR A 196 2.83 3.01 5.45
CA TYR A 196 2.95 4.46 5.31
C TYR A 196 4.23 4.80 4.55
N ARG A 197 4.09 5.56 3.46
CA ARG A 197 5.19 5.98 2.57
C ARG A 197 6.12 4.83 2.15
N SER A 198 5.54 3.64 1.93
CA SER A 198 6.31 2.40 1.75
C SER A 198 6.40 1.94 0.30
N PHE A 199 5.74 2.64 -0.61
CA PHE A 199 5.62 2.27 -2.02
C PHE A 199 5.88 3.48 -2.90
N GLN A 200 6.64 3.28 -3.97
CA GLN A 200 6.89 4.26 -5.02
C GLN A 200 5.81 4.20 -6.11
N LEU A 201 5.14 3.05 -6.24
CA LEU A 201 4.00 2.85 -7.11
C LEU A 201 2.88 2.10 -6.38
N ILE A 202 1.68 2.63 -6.45
CA ILE A 202 0.45 1.94 -6.05
C ILE A 202 -0.44 1.87 -7.29
N VAL A 203 -0.73 0.65 -7.73
CA VAL A 203 -1.72 0.37 -8.76
C VAL A 203 -3.01 -0.04 -8.08
N VAL A 204 -4.10 0.68 -8.36
CA VAL A 204 -5.43 0.38 -7.82
C VAL A 204 -6.29 -0.14 -8.96
N ASP A 205 -6.76 -1.38 -8.81
CA ASP A 205 -7.74 -1.99 -9.70
C ASP A 205 -9.17 -1.75 -9.15
N GLU A 206 -10.14 -1.58 -10.05
CA GLU A 206 -11.55 -1.28 -9.73
C GLU A 206 -11.71 -0.09 -8.77
N ILE A 207 -11.20 1.09 -9.17
CA ILE A 207 -11.31 2.32 -8.36
C ILE A 207 -12.77 2.71 -8.07
N ASP A 208 -13.71 2.33 -8.94
CA ASP A 208 -15.14 2.53 -8.80
C ASP A 208 -15.79 1.69 -7.69
N ALA A 209 -15.14 0.58 -7.29
CA ALA A 209 -15.62 -0.29 -6.22
C ALA A 209 -15.09 0.09 -4.83
N PHE A 210 -14.32 1.19 -4.70
CA PHE A 210 -13.82 1.66 -3.41
C PHE A 210 -14.78 2.68 -2.78
N PRO A 211 -15.31 2.43 -1.57
CA PRO A 211 -16.24 3.36 -0.93
C PRO A 211 -15.49 4.61 -0.42
N TYR A 212 -16.03 5.78 -0.74
CA TYR A 212 -15.57 7.10 -0.30
C TYR A 212 -15.84 7.35 1.18
#